data_AF-D7MF50-F1
#
_entry.id   AF-D7MF50-F1
#
_cell.length_a   1.000
_cell.length_b   1.000
_cell.length_c   1.000
_cell.angle_alpha   90.00
_cell.angle_beta   90.00
_cell.angle_gamma   90.00
#
_symmetry.space_group_name_H-M   'P 1'
#
loop_
_entity.id
_entity.type
_entity.pdbx_description
1 polymer ?
#
loop_
_entity_poly.entity_id
_entity_poly.type
_entity_poly.pdbx_seq_one_letter_code
_entity_poly.pdbx_strand_id
1 'polypeptide(L)' 'MTKFSELPTDVIISCVARVPINNYRVLSLISKLIASMITSSELFVARSAERSKETLVYCCFTDLNQVPR' A
#
# COMPACT_ATOMS: atom_id res chain seq x y z
N MET A 1 -25.01 3.90 -4.75
CA MET A 1 -23.83 3.54 -3.94
C MET A 1 -22.65 3.50 -4.88
N THR A 2 -21.68 4.40 -4.71
CA THR A 2 -20.41 4.37 -5.43
C THR A 2 -19.56 3.23 -4.88
N LYS A 3 -18.98 2.41 -5.75
CA LYS A 3 -18.10 1.32 -5.32
C LYS A 3 -16.72 1.89 -5.03
N PHE A 4 -16.04 1.30 -4.06
CA PHE A 4 -14.65 1.65 -3.76
C PHE A 4 -13.72 1.46 -4.98
N SER A 5 -14.06 0.53 -5.88
CA SER A 5 -13.36 0.29 -7.15
C SER A 5 -13.60 1.37 -8.22
N GLU A 6 -14.53 2.29 -8.03
CA GLU A 6 -14.83 3.37 -8.97
C GLU A 6 -14.08 4.66 -8.61
N LEU A 7 -13.37 4.68 -7.47
CA LEU A 7 -12.54 5.80 -7.08
C LEU A 7 -11.22 5.81 -7.88
N PRO A 8 -10.65 7.00 -8.15
CA PRO A 8 -9.30 7.11 -8.68
C PRO A 8 -8.29 6.40 -7.78
N THR A 9 -7.34 5.67 -8.38
CA THR A 9 -6.37 4.85 -7.66
C THR A 9 -5.54 5.67 -6.66
N ASP A 10 -5.19 6.90 -7.00
CA ASP A 10 -4.46 7.85 -6.14
C ASP A 10 -5.24 8.21 -4.87
N VAL A 11 -6.56 8.42 -5.00
CA VAL A 11 -7.45 8.66 -3.85
C VAL A 11 -7.47 7.44 -2.94
N ILE A 12 -7.57 6.25 -3.52
CA ILE A 12 -7.58 5.01 -2.74
C ILE A 12 -6.25 4.81 -2.00
N ILE A 13 -5.12 5.02 -2.68
CA ILE A 13 -3.78 4.92 -2.08
C ILE A 13 -3.64 5.89 -0.92
N SER A 14 -4.09 7.15 -1.07
CA SER A 14 -4.06 8.14 0.00
C SER A 14 -4.91 7.70 1.22
N CYS A 15 -6.10 7.14 0.99
CA CYS A 15 -6.93 6.59 2.05
C CYS A 15 -6.23 5.44 2.78
N VAL A 16 -5.67 4.47 2.05
CA VAL A 16 -4.99 3.30 2.63
C VAL A 16 -3.72 3.71 3.37
N ALA A 17 -2.96 4.70 2.87
CA ALA A 17 -1.73 5.20 3.50
C ALA A 17 -1.93 5.73 4.93
N ARG A 18 -3.15 6.18 5.26
CA ARG A 18 -3.52 6.66 6.61
C ARG A 18 -3.95 5.55 7.56
N VAL A 19 -4.16 4.34 7.06
CA VAL A 19 -4.56 3.21 7.89
C VAL A 19 -3.31 2.61 8.56
N PRO A 20 -3.38 2.24 9.85
CA PRO A 20 -2.34 1.48 10.53
C PRO A 20 -1.94 0.21 9.79
N ILE A 21 -0.63 -0.09 9.71
CA ILE A 21 -0.13 -1.26 8.97
C ILE A 21 -0.68 -2.59 9.49
N ASN A 22 -0.99 -2.67 10.78
CA ASN A 22 -1.56 -3.87 11.41
C ASN A 22 -2.92 -4.27 10.79
N ASN A 23 -3.64 -3.31 10.20
CA ASN A 23 -4.91 -3.56 9.53
C ASN A 23 -4.75 -4.00 8.07
N TYR A 24 -3.55 -3.91 7.49
CA TYR A 24 -3.33 -4.23 6.07
C TYR A 24 -3.61 -5.70 5.78
N ARG A 25 -3.31 -6.59 6.73
CA ARG A 25 -3.63 -8.02 6.61
C ARG A 25 -5.14 -8.26 6.46
N VAL A 26 -5.97 -7.50 7.17
CA VAL A 26 -7.42 -7.62 7.06
C VAL A 26 -7.90 -6.97 5.77
N LEU A 27 -7.39 -5.78 5.45
CA LEU A 27 -7.75 -5.03 4.25
C LEU A 27 -7.44 -5.79 2.95
N SER A 28 -6.32 -6.50 2.87
CA SER A 28 -5.94 -7.27 1.68
C SER A 28 -6.93 -8.41 1.38
N LEU A 29 -7.66 -8.90 2.37
CA LEU A 29 -8.65 -9.97 2.19
C LEU A 29 -9.99 -9.47 1.62
N ILE A 30 -10.25 -8.16 1.68
CA ILE A 30 -11.54 -7.57 1.30
C ILE A 30 -11.68 -7.45 -0.23
N SER A 31 -10.57 -7.21 -0.93
CA SER A 31 -10.58 -7.01 -2.38
C SER A 31 -9.21 -7.26 -3.00
N LYS A 32 -9.20 -7.86 -4.21
CA LYS A 32 -7.97 -8.02 -5.01
C LYS A 32 -7.28 -6.69 -5.30
N LEU A 33 -8.04 -5.63 -5.54
CA LEU A 33 -7.51 -4.28 -5.78
C LEU A 33 -6.73 -3.78 -4.56
N ILE A 34 -7.31 -3.95 -3.37
CA ILE A 34 -6.69 -3.53 -2.10
C ILE A 34 -5.45 -4.37 -1.81
N ALA A 35 -5.52 -5.68 -2.04
CA ALA A 35 -4.36 -6.56 -1.92
C ALA A 35 -3.19 -6.10 -2.81
N SER A 36 -3.44 -5.81 -4.09
CA SER A 36 -2.40 -5.35 -5.01
C SER A 36 -1.82 -3.98 -4.63
N MET A 37 -2.65 -3.07 -4.12
CA MET A 37 -2.19 -1.74 -3.67
C MET A 37 -1.35 -1.82 -2.40
N ILE A 38 -1.70 -2.71 -1.46
CA ILE A 38 -0.94 -2.90 -0.22
C ILE A 38 0.51 -3.34 -0.50
N THR A 39 0.71 -4.10 -1.57
CA THR A 39 2.03 -4.55 -2.02
C THR A 39 2.75 -3.59 -2.95
N SER A 40 2.14 -2.44 -3.28
CA SER A 40 2.66 -1.53 -4.30
C SER A 40 3.67 -0.51 -3.73
N SER A 41 4.60 -0.06 -4.57
CA SER A 41 5.58 0.96 -4.19
C SER A 41 4.94 2.34 -4.02
N GLU A 42 3.84 2.62 -4.72
CA GLU A 42 3.10 3.88 -4.62
C GLU A 42 2.53 4.09 -3.21
N LEU A 43 2.02 3.02 -2.57
CA LEU A 43 1.56 3.10 -1.19
C LEU A 43 2.70 3.41 -0.22
N PHE A 44 3.87 2.84 -0.45
CA PHE A 44 5.06 3.12 0.35
C PHE A 44 5.47 4.60 0.26
N VAL A 45 5.48 5.16 -0.95
CA VAL A 45 5.76 6.59 -1.17
C VAL A 45 4.68 7.47 -0.53
N ALA A 46 3.40 7.12 -0.68
CA ALA A 46 2.31 7.87 -0.05
C ALA A 46 2.41 7.87 1.48
N ARG A 47 2.80 6.74 2.09
CA ARG A 47 3.03 6.62 3.52
C ARG A 47 4.23 7.41 4.02
N SER A 48 5.31 7.51 3.24
CA SER A 48 6.48 8.29 3.65
C SER A 48 6.20 9.79 3.58
N ALA A 49 5.31 10.22 2.67
CA ALA A 49 4.84 11.59 2.58
C ALA A 49 3.84 11.95 3.70
N GLU A 50 2.96 11.01 4.08
CA GLU A 50 2.10 11.17 5.25
C GLU A 50 2.98 11.13 6.52
N ARG A 51 2.90 12.17 7.36
CA ARG A 51 3.65 12.26 8.62
C ARG A 51 3.06 11.31 9.67
N SER A 52 3.00 10.02 9.35
CA SER A 52 2.48 8.99 10.23
C SER A 52 3.34 8.88 11.47
N LYS A 53 2.67 8.78 12.63
CA LYS A 53 3.30 8.63 13.95
C LYS A 53 3.73 7.20 14.24
N GLU A 54 3.51 6.27 13.31
CA GLU A 54 3.90 4.88 13.47
C GLU A 54 5.40 4.73 13.19
N THR A 55 6.17 4.29 14.20
CA THR A 55 7.56 3.87 13.98
C THR A 55 7.56 2.58 13.18
N LEU A 56 7.82 2.71 11.87
CA LEU A 56 7.91 1.59 10.94
C LEU A 56 9.35 1.42 10.48
N VAL A 57 9.86 0.19 10.58
CA VAL A 57 11.13 -0.21 9.98
C VAL A 57 10.80 -0.98 8.71
N TYR A 58 11.19 -0.43 7.56
CA TYR A 58 11.02 -1.09 6.27
C TYR A 58 12.31 -1.83 5.91
N CYS A 59 12.23 -3.14 5.73
CA CYS A 59 13.33 -3.96 5.22
C CYS A 59 13.15 -4.15 3.71
N CYS A 60 13.98 -3.49 2.91
CA CYS A 60 14.04 -3.74 1.47
C CYS A 60 14.88 -5.00 1.21
N PHE A 61 14.26 -6.03 0.64
CA PHE A 61 14.99 -7.18 0.10
C PHE A 61 15.21 -6.94 -1.39
N THR A 62 16.42 -6.53 -1.77
CA THR A 62 16.81 -6.49 -3.18
C THR A 62 17.17 -7.91 -3.57
N ASP A 63 16.33 -8.57 -4.36
CA ASP A 63 16.68 -9.87 -4.92
C ASP A 63 17.79 -9.67 -5.96
N LEU A 64 19.04 -9.91 -5.56
CA LEU A 64 20.23 -9.74 -6.40
C LEU A 64 20.28 -10.73 -7.59
N ASN A 65 19.26 -11.58 -7.75
CA ASN A 65 19.18 -12.59 -8.81
C ASN A 65 18.34 -12.18 -10.02
N GLN A 66 17.85 -10.93 -10.11
CA GLN A 66 17.24 -10.45 -11.34
C GLN A 66 18.34 -10.09 -12.37
N VAL A 67 18.70 -11.08 -13.19
CA VAL A 67 19.41 -10.86 -14.46
C VAL A 67 18.60 -9.87 -15.30
N PRO A 68 19.17 -8.73 -15.74
CA PRO A 68 18.45 -7.80 -16.61
C PRO A 68 18.17 -8.48 -17.96
N ARG A 69 16.91 -8.42 -18.39
CA ARG A 69 16.47 -8.92 -19.69
C ARG A 69 16.42 -7.79 -20.70
#